data_AF-A0A0C9TH70-F1
#
_entry.id   AF-A0A0C9TH70-F1
#
_cell.length_a   1.000
_cell.length_b   1.000
_cell.length_c   1.000
_cell.angle_alpha   90.00
_cell.angle_beta   90.00
_cell.angle_gamma   90.00
#
_symmetry.space_group_name_H-M   'P 1'
#
loop_
_entity.id
_entity.type
_entity.pdbx_description
1 polymer ?
#
loop_
_entity_poly.entity_id
_entity_poly.type
_entity_poly.pdbx_seq_one_letter_code
_entity_poly.pdbx_strand_id
1 'polypeptide(L)'
;MQDNDKVYGFIMTLFEFPSTVRTLWETVLEFTIENRQFLASDNAVNFIFDDGGKTYNMCHCINFEIADMEFWRGEAYSAYFDHLNRAGGFYYERWGDAPVHSLAAALFLSKNKLHFFNDIGYRHTQYLHCPQKELHDKGNVDYDPHSCLWRYGRIFLSQ
;
A
#
# COMPACT_ATOMS: atom_id res chain seq x y z
N MET A 1 -6.53 7.18 14.81
CA MET A 1 -5.20 6.53 14.71
C MET A 1 -4.72 6.09 16.08
N GLN A 2 -4.34 7.00 16.98
CA GLN A 2 -3.82 6.68 18.33
C GLN A 2 -4.73 5.77 19.17
N ASP A 3 -5.95 6.20 19.49
CA ASP A 3 -6.86 5.45 20.39
C ASP A 3 -7.32 4.09 19.83
N ASN A 4 -7.22 3.91 18.52
CA ASN A 4 -7.63 2.70 17.81
C ASN A 4 -6.43 1.87 17.33
N ASP A 5 -5.22 2.22 17.78
CA ASP A 5 -3.98 1.51 17.50
C ASP A 5 -3.74 1.26 15.99
N LYS A 6 -4.03 2.29 15.19
CA LYS A 6 -3.80 2.30 13.73
C LYS A 6 -2.53 3.05 13.42
N VAL A 7 -1.76 2.53 12.47
CA VAL A 7 -0.43 3.05 12.08
C VAL A 7 -0.46 3.71 10.71
N TYR A 8 -1.15 3.13 9.73
CA TYR A 8 -1.18 3.65 8.36
C TYR A 8 -2.61 3.72 7.85
N GLY A 9 -3.05 4.92 7.47
CA GLY A 9 -4.39 5.12 6.96
C GLY A 9 -4.40 5.81 5.59
N PHE A 10 -5.31 5.36 4.73
CA PHE A 10 -5.42 5.76 3.32
C PHE A 10 -6.89 5.95 2.91
N ILE A 11 -7.12 6.64 1.78
CA ILE A 11 -8.47 6.88 1.23
C ILE A 11 -8.67 6.26 -0.17
N MET A 12 -7.63 5.97 -0.94
CA MET A 12 -7.80 5.43 -2.29
C MET A 12 -6.68 4.44 -2.59
N THR A 13 -6.99 3.43 -3.40
CA THR A 13 -6.02 2.43 -3.86
C THR A 13 -6.18 2.19 -5.35
N LEU A 14 -5.07 2.19 -6.08
CA LEU A 14 -5.05 2.09 -7.54
C LEU A 14 -3.97 1.10 -8.00
N PHE A 15 -4.05 0.70 -9.27
CA PHE A 15 -2.95 0.01 -9.93
C PHE A 15 -1.84 0.99 -10.33
N GLU A 16 -0.60 0.60 -10.07
CA GLU A 16 0.61 1.25 -10.57
C GLU A 16 0.82 0.91 -12.05
N PHE A 17 1.52 1.79 -12.76
CA PHE A 17 1.97 1.53 -14.12
C PHE A 17 3.21 0.61 -14.08
N PRO A 18 3.15 -0.62 -14.62
CA PRO A 18 4.25 -1.59 -14.51
C PRO A 18 5.56 -1.09 -15.12
N SER A 19 5.49 -0.20 -16.11
CA SER A 19 6.66 0.38 -16.78
C SER A 19 7.54 1.23 -15.84
N THR A 20 7.02 1.62 -14.67
CA THR A 20 7.66 2.53 -13.71
C THR A 20 8.33 1.82 -12.53
N VAL A 21 7.97 0.55 -12.30
CA VAL A 21 8.35 -0.26 -11.13
C VAL A 21 8.77 -1.67 -11.53
N ARG A 22 9.48 -1.81 -12.66
CA ARG A 22 9.77 -3.11 -13.29
C ARG A 22 10.57 -4.02 -12.37
N THR A 23 11.54 -3.46 -11.66
CA THR A 23 12.42 -4.21 -10.74
C THR A 23 12.07 -4.00 -9.27
N LEU A 24 11.13 -3.11 -8.93
CA LEU A 24 10.79 -2.78 -7.54
C LEU A 24 10.47 -4.01 -6.72
N TRP A 25 9.60 -4.87 -7.24
CA TRP A 25 9.15 -6.05 -6.49
C TRP A 25 10.26 -7.08 -6.28
N GLU A 26 11.09 -7.31 -7.29
CA GLU A 26 12.25 -8.20 -7.18
C GLU A 26 13.21 -7.70 -6.09
N THR A 27 13.50 -6.39 -6.08
CA THR A 27 14.32 -5.76 -5.04
C THR A 27 13.68 -5.86 -3.65
N VAL A 28 12.35 -5.69 -3.53
CA VAL A 28 11.66 -5.90 -2.24
C VAL A 28 11.75 -7.36 -1.78
N LEU A 29 11.59 -8.31 -2.69
CA LEU A 29 11.73 -9.74 -2.38
C LEU A 29 13.12 -10.08 -1.86
N GLU A 30 14.17 -9.61 -2.52
CA GLU A 30 15.56 -9.77 -2.08
C GLU A 30 15.74 -9.26 -0.64
N PHE A 31 15.28 -8.04 -0.35
CA PHE A 31 15.33 -7.48 1.00
C PHE A 31 14.61 -8.36 2.03
N THR A 32 13.40 -8.82 1.72
CA THR A 32 12.60 -9.61 2.67
C THR A 32 13.16 -11.01 2.90
N ILE A 33 13.83 -11.63 1.92
CA ILE A 33 14.50 -12.92 2.07
C ILE A 33 15.65 -12.81 3.07
N GLU A 34 16.43 -11.73 3.01
CA GLU A 34 17.54 -11.48 3.92
C GLU A 34 17.11 -10.96 5.30
N ASN A 35 15.93 -10.33 5.38
CA ASN A 35 15.45 -9.64 6.58
C ASN A 35 14.08 -10.13 7.05
N ARG A 36 13.90 -11.46 7.11
CA ARG A 36 12.63 -12.12 7.47
C ARG A 36 12.06 -11.68 8.81
N GLN A 37 12.91 -11.24 9.74
CA GLN A 37 12.52 -10.72 11.05
C GLN A 37 11.65 -9.46 10.99
N PHE A 38 11.68 -8.70 9.89
CA PHE A 38 10.84 -7.51 9.72
C PHE A 38 9.44 -7.81 9.19
N LEU A 39 9.18 -9.04 8.71
CA LEU A 39 7.86 -9.41 8.22
C LEU A 39 6.89 -9.62 9.39
N ALA A 40 5.78 -8.90 9.38
CA ALA A 40 4.70 -9.18 10.31
C ALA A 40 4.04 -10.53 9.97
N SER A 41 3.76 -11.35 10.98
CA SER A 41 3.19 -12.70 10.79
C SER A 41 1.76 -12.67 10.23
N ASP A 42 1.00 -11.61 10.52
CA ASP A 42 -0.38 -11.39 10.11
C ASP A 42 -0.50 -10.15 9.20
N ASN A 43 0.50 -9.98 8.34
CA ASN A 43 0.60 -8.85 7.43
C ASN A 43 -0.51 -8.82 6.36
N ALA A 44 -0.52 -7.75 5.56
CA ALA A 44 -1.50 -7.52 4.51
C ALA A 44 -0.96 -7.91 3.11
N VAL A 45 -0.10 -8.92 3.02
CA VAL A 45 0.50 -9.42 1.76
C VAL A 45 -0.57 -9.67 0.68
N ASN A 46 -1.73 -10.22 1.04
CA ASN A 46 -2.83 -10.48 0.09
C ASN A 46 -3.49 -9.21 -0.50
N PHE A 47 -3.14 -8.02 -0.01
CA PHE A 47 -3.51 -6.75 -0.64
C PHE A 47 -2.77 -6.55 -1.97
N ILE A 48 -1.48 -6.87 -1.96
CA ILE A 48 -0.50 -6.51 -2.99
C ILE A 48 -0.03 -7.72 -3.81
N PHE A 49 -0.49 -8.93 -3.48
CA PHE A 49 -0.19 -10.15 -4.24
C PHE A 49 -1.43 -11.05 -4.39
N ASP A 50 -1.47 -11.80 -5.48
CA ASP A 50 -2.52 -12.80 -5.77
C ASP A 50 -2.04 -14.26 -5.62
N ASP A 51 -0.74 -14.50 -5.67
CA ASP A 51 -0.14 -15.82 -5.88
C ASP A 51 0.79 -16.26 -4.74
N GLY A 52 0.49 -15.78 -3.53
CA GLY A 52 1.29 -16.08 -2.33
C GLY A 52 2.61 -15.32 -2.27
N GLY A 53 2.65 -14.12 -2.86
CA GLY A 53 3.83 -13.26 -2.81
C GLY A 53 4.89 -13.59 -3.86
N LYS A 54 4.50 -14.07 -5.05
CA LYS A 54 5.45 -14.27 -6.15
C LYS A 54 5.43 -13.09 -7.11
N THR A 55 4.26 -12.54 -7.40
CA THR A 55 4.11 -11.42 -8.35
C THR A 55 3.35 -10.26 -7.74
N TYR A 56 3.96 -9.07 -7.77
CA TYR A 56 3.29 -7.83 -7.38
C TYR A 56 2.11 -7.55 -8.30
N ASN A 57 0.91 -7.43 -7.73
CA ASN A 57 -0.32 -7.20 -8.49
C ASN A 57 -0.51 -5.72 -8.89
N MET A 58 0.50 -4.87 -8.61
CA MET A 58 0.55 -3.43 -8.86
C MET A 58 -0.35 -2.56 -7.97
N CYS A 59 -1.06 -3.13 -7.00
CA CYS A 59 -1.91 -2.35 -6.11
C CYS A 59 -1.12 -1.55 -5.09
N HIS A 60 -1.47 -0.27 -4.92
CA HIS A 60 -0.89 0.59 -3.90
C HIS A 60 -1.92 1.62 -3.41
N CYS A 61 -1.72 2.13 -2.19
CA CYS A 61 -2.41 3.30 -1.66
C CYS A 61 -1.84 4.56 -2.32
N ILE A 62 -2.70 5.52 -2.70
CA ILE A 62 -2.25 6.75 -3.34
C ILE A 62 -2.09 7.92 -2.35
N ASN A 63 -1.81 9.11 -2.88
CA ASN A 63 -1.29 10.33 -2.24
C ASN A 63 -1.79 10.73 -0.83
N PHE A 64 -2.96 10.27 -0.37
CA PHE A 64 -3.49 10.64 0.94
C PHE A 64 -3.02 9.65 2.00
N GLU A 65 -2.25 10.16 2.97
CA GLU A 65 -1.77 9.37 4.10
C GLU A 65 -2.05 10.10 5.42
N ILE A 66 -2.62 9.39 6.39
CA ILE A 66 -2.51 9.73 7.81
C ILE A 66 -1.80 8.56 8.45
N ALA A 67 -0.56 8.76 8.89
CA ALA A 67 0.28 7.69 9.39
C ALA A 67 1.06 8.09 10.65
N ASP A 68 1.44 7.09 11.44
CA ASP A 68 2.37 7.23 12.55
C ASP A 68 3.81 7.33 12.02
N MET A 69 4.49 8.43 12.34
CA MET A 69 5.86 8.69 11.89
C MET A 69 6.88 7.71 12.47
N GLU A 70 6.60 7.07 13.60
CA GLU A 70 7.49 6.06 14.18
C GLU A 70 7.61 4.83 13.29
N PHE A 71 6.60 4.54 12.45
CA PHE A 71 6.71 3.49 11.45
C PHE A 71 7.81 3.79 10.42
N TRP A 72 7.81 5.01 9.87
CA TRP A 72 8.80 5.45 8.88
C TRP A 72 10.20 5.65 9.48
N ARG A 73 10.28 5.98 10.77
CA ARG A 73 11.55 6.10 11.51
C ARG A 73 12.08 4.76 12.01
N GLY A 74 11.23 3.73 12.00
CA GLY A 74 11.56 2.40 12.50
C GLY A 74 12.68 1.73 11.71
N GLU A 75 13.33 0.76 12.35
CA GLU A 75 14.45 0.01 11.78
C GLU A 75 14.07 -0.71 10.48
N ALA A 76 12.91 -1.37 10.46
CA ALA A 76 12.42 -2.11 9.30
C ALA A 76 12.29 -1.22 8.06
N TYR A 77 11.60 -0.08 8.18
CA TYR A 77 11.42 0.84 7.06
C TYR A 77 12.72 1.51 6.64
N SER A 78 13.55 1.93 7.61
CA SER A 78 14.83 2.57 7.31
C SER A 78 15.76 1.63 6.53
N ALA A 79 15.90 0.37 6.98
CA ALA A 79 16.71 -0.64 6.31
C ALA A 79 16.16 -1.00 4.91
N TYR A 80 14.83 -1.09 4.79
CA TYR A 80 14.13 -1.31 3.52
C TYR A 80 14.37 -0.17 2.53
N PHE A 81 14.15 1.07 2.95
CA PHE A 81 14.37 2.25 2.13
C PHE A 81 15.84 2.37 1.70
N ASP A 82 16.78 2.13 2.62
CA ASP A 82 18.21 2.11 2.32
C ASP A 82 18.59 1.06 1.27
N HIS A 83 17.98 -0.13 1.33
CA HIS A 83 18.15 -1.18 0.34
C HIS A 83 17.63 -0.73 -1.04
N LEU A 84 16.41 -0.18 -1.10
CA LEU A 84 15.84 0.36 -2.34
C LEU A 84 16.66 1.51 -2.93
N ASN A 85 17.14 2.41 -2.08
CA ASN A 85 17.94 3.56 -2.49
C ASN A 85 19.26 3.10 -3.14
N ARG A 86 19.92 2.07 -2.58
CA ARG A 86 21.12 1.48 -3.18
C ARG A 86 20.84 0.76 -4.49
N ALA A 87 19.67 0.15 -4.66
CA ALA A 87 19.27 -0.48 -5.93
C ALA A 87 19.08 0.55 -7.06
N GLY A 88 18.79 1.81 -6.72
CA GLY A 88 18.81 2.94 -7.66
C GLY A 88 17.56 3.07 -8.54
N GLY A 89 16.52 2.27 -8.32
CA GLY A 89 15.28 2.32 -9.12
C GLY A 89 14.50 3.63 -8.99
N PHE A 90 14.75 4.44 -7.96
CA PHE A 90 14.26 5.82 -7.89
C PHE A 90 14.80 6.72 -9.01
N TYR A 91 15.99 6.41 -9.55
CA TYR A 91 16.66 7.21 -10.59
C TYR A 91 16.70 6.51 -11.95
N TYR A 92 16.90 5.18 -11.94
CA TYR A 92 17.00 4.37 -13.18
C TYR A 92 15.64 3.87 -13.67
N GLU A 93 14.63 3.88 -12.80
CA GLU A 93 13.22 3.71 -13.14
C GLU A 93 12.41 4.94 -12.67
N ARG A 94 11.20 4.75 -12.16
CA ARG A 94 10.38 5.83 -11.60
C ARG A 94 9.59 5.33 -10.40
N TRP A 95 10.29 4.71 -9.44
CA TRP A 95 9.67 4.22 -8.21
C TRP A 95 9.05 5.40 -7.45
N GLY A 96 7.73 5.45 -7.39
CA GLY A 96 7.01 6.41 -6.59
C GLY A 96 7.07 6.06 -5.11
N ASP A 97 6.90 7.06 -4.25
CA ASP A 97 6.70 6.86 -2.81
C ASP A 97 5.47 5.98 -2.54
N ALA A 98 4.39 6.18 -3.27
CA ALA A 98 3.12 5.47 -3.07
C ALA A 98 3.23 3.93 -3.12
N PRO A 99 3.81 3.28 -4.17
CA PRO A 99 4.06 1.85 -4.14
C PRO A 99 5.10 1.44 -3.09
N VAL A 100 6.13 2.26 -2.83
CA VAL A 100 7.16 1.95 -1.81
C VAL A 100 6.57 1.89 -0.40
N HIS A 101 5.77 2.89 -0.01
CA HIS A 101 5.06 2.97 1.26
C HIS A 101 4.04 1.83 1.39
N SER A 102 3.30 1.56 0.32
CA SER A 102 2.28 0.50 0.31
C SER A 102 2.87 -0.89 0.51
N LEU A 103 3.99 -1.19 -0.16
CA LEU A 103 4.71 -2.45 0.03
C LEU A 103 5.23 -2.58 1.47
N ALA A 104 5.85 -1.53 2.02
CA ALA A 104 6.33 -1.53 3.39
C ALA A 104 5.19 -1.74 4.40
N ALA A 105 4.12 -0.96 4.30
CA ALA A 105 2.97 -1.05 5.20
C ALA A 105 2.30 -2.43 5.13
N ALA A 106 2.17 -3.00 3.93
CA ALA A 106 1.56 -4.31 3.75
C ALA A 106 2.44 -5.48 4.21
N LEU A 107 3.77 -5.33 4.24
CA LEU A 107 4.71 -6.39 4.65
C LEU A 107 5.10 -6.33 6.12
N PHE A 108 5.36 -5.13 6.65
CA PHE A 108 5.98 -4.91 7.97
C PHE A 108 4.97 -4.62 9.08
N LEU A 109 3.71 -4.31 8.75
CA LEU A 109 2.65 -4.12 9.73
C LEU A 109 1.69 -5.31 9.74
N SER A 110 1.16 -5.61 10.92
CA SER A 110 -0.08 -6.40 11.03
C SER A 110 -1.18 -5.73 10.21
N LYS A 111 -1.97 -6.51 9.47
CA LYS A 111 -3.08 -6.00 8.66
C LYS A 111 -4.06 -5.13 9.47
N ASN A 112 -4.22 -5.40 10.76
CA ASN A 112 -5.11 -4.64 11.64
C ASN A 112 -4.61 -3.23 11.95
N LYS A 113 -3.35 -2.91 11.67
CA LYS A 113 -2.78 -1.55 11.81
C LYS A 113 -3.10 -0.65 10.62
N LEU A 114 -3.60 -1.21 9.52
CA LEU A 114 -4.06 -0.47 8.35
C LEU A 114 -5.48 0.06 8.59
N HIS A 115 -5.78 1.22 8.02
CA HIS A 115 -7.12 1.83 8.11
C HIS A 115 -7.55 2.49 6.80
N PHE A 116 -8.68 2.05 6.28
CA PHE A 116 -9.35 2.73 5.18
C PHE A 116 -10.34 3.77 5.72
N PHE A 117 -10.11 5.04 5.39
CA PHE A 117 -10.99 6.15 5.79
C PHE A 117 -12.18 6.28 4.84
N ASN A 118 -13.16 5.39 5.00
CA ASN A 118 -14.39 5.39 4.20
C ASN A 118 -15.30 6.61 4.43
N ASP A 119 -15.05 7.38 5.48
CA ASP A 119 -15.87 8.51 5.93
C ASP A 119 -15.30 9.87 5.50
N ILE A 120 -14.11 9.92 4.89
CA ILE A 120 -13.46 11.16 4.46
C ILE A 120 -13.56 11.30 2.95
N GLY A 121 -14.40 12.23 2.47
CA GLY A 121 -14.42 12.60 1.05
C GLY A 121 -13.10 13.22 0.59
N TYR A 122 -12.54 12.72 -0.51
CA TYR A 122 -11.25 13.17 -1.03
C TYR A 122 -11.19 13.11 -2.55
N ARG A 123 -10.50 14.06 -3.17
CA ARG A 123 -10.30 14.09 -4.62
C ARG A 123 -8.86 14.44 -4.95
N HIS A 124 -8.26 13.67 -5.84
CA HIS A 124 -6.97 13.98 -6.46
C HIS A 124 -7.10 13.79 -7.97
N THR A 125 -6.85 14.86 -8.73
CA THR A 125 -7.05 14.93 -10.19
C THR A 125 -8.45 14.44 -10.62
N GLN A 126 -8.54 13.34 -11.36
CA GLN A 126 -9.79 12.72 -11.81
C GLN A 126 -10.38 11.72 -10.81
N TYR A 127 -9.59 11.27 -9.82
CA TYR A 127 -10.03 10.26 -8.86
C TYR A 127 -10.70 10.91 -7.66
N LEU A 128 -11.90 10.44 -7.35
CA LEU A 128 -12.74 10.92 -6.27
C LEU A 128 -13.13 9.72 -5.40
N HIS A 129 -12.87 9.80 -4.10
CA HIS A 129 -13.51 8.97 -3.10
C HIS A 129 -14.65 9.77 -2.47
N CYS A 130 -15.86 9.21 -2.47
CA CYS A 130 -17.05 9.87 -1.92
C CYS A 130 -17.86 8.91 -1.00
N PRO A 131 -17.92 9.18 0.32
CA PRO A 131 -18.69 8.37 1.27
C PRO A 131 -20.21 8.39 1.05
N GLN A 132 -20.72 9.33 0.25
CA GLN A 132 -22.16 9.50 0.04
C GLN A 132 -22.68 8.55 -1.04
N LYS A 133 -23.69 7.76 -0.67
CA LYS A 133 -24.31 6.73 -1.52
C LYS A 133 -24.79 7.24 -2.89
N GLU A 134 -25.22 8.49 -2.97
CA GLU A 134 -25.75 9.10 -4.20
C GLU A 134 -24.70 9.22 -5.33
N LEU A 135 -23.40 9.17 -4.99
CA LEU A 135 -22.30 9.28 -5.94
C LEU A 135 -21.54 7.96 -6.16
N HIS A 136 -22.00 6.85 -5.57
CA HIS A 136 -21.38 5.54 -5.76
C HIS A 136 -21.35 5.13 -7.25
N ASP A 137 -22.43 5.41 -7.98
CA ASP A 137 -22.56 5.04 -9.40
C ASP A 137 -21.98 6.09 -10.36
N LYS A 138 -21.46 7.22 -9.87
CA LYS A 138 -21.00 8.34 -10.69
C LYS A 138 -19.69 8.95 -10.18
N GLY A 139 -18.59 8.44 -10.71
CA GLY A 139 -17.26 9.04 -10.54
C GLY A 139 -16.58 8.74 -9.21
N ASN A 140 -17.15 7.90 -8.35
CA ASN A 140 -16.42 7.36 -7.20
C ASN A 140 -15.46 6.25 -7.66
N VAL A 141 -14.17 6.47 -7.45
CA VAL A 141 -13.10 5.55 -7.84
C VAL A 141 -13.17 4.22 -7.12
N ASP A 142 -13.78 4.15 -5.94
CA ASP A 142 -13.91 2.92 -5.15
C ASP A 142 -14.50 1.75 -5.97
N TYR A 143 -15.36 2.07 -6.94
CA TYR A 143 -16.07 1.15 -7.82
C TYR A 143 -15.51 1.08 -9.25
N ASP A 144 -14.43 1.82 -9.55
CA ASP A 144 -13.78 1.82 -10.85
C ASP A 144 -12.93 0.54 -11.04
N PRO A 145 -12.84 -0.02 -12.27
CA PRO A 145 -11.97 -1.18 -12.54
C PRO A 145 -10.50 -0.98 -12.19
N HIS A 146 -10.02 0.27 -12.12
CA HIS A 146 -8.64 0.60 -11.73
C HIS A 146 -8.44 0.63 -10.21
N SER A 147 -9.51 0.48 -9.42
CA SER A 147 -9.43 0.43 -7.96
C SER A 147 -8.97 -0.92 -7.44
N CYS A 148 -8.14 -0.87 -6.42
CA CYS A 148 -7.72 -2.04 -5.65
C CYS A 148 -8.49 -2.18 -4.33
N LEU A 149 -9.50 -1.35 -4.07
CA LEU A 149 -10.16 -1.29 -2.76
C LEU A 149 -10.84 -2.62 -2.40
N TRP A 150 -11.38 -3.31 -3.41
CA TRP A 150 -11.98 -4.63 -3.23
C TRP A 150 -10.99 -5.67 -2.68
N ARG A 151 -9.68 -5.53 -2.95
CA ARG A 151 -8.64 -6.40 -2.39
C ARG A 151 -8.44 -6.15 -0.92
N TYR A 152 -8.39 -4.88 -0.53
CA TYR A 152 -8.34 -4.50 0.88
C TYR A 152 -9.54 -5.11 1.63
N GLY A 153 -10.75 -5.00 1.08
CA GLY A 153 -11.95 -5.63 1.66
C GLY A 153 -11.79 -7.14 1.90
N ARG A 154 -11.22 -7.89 0.96
CA ARG A 154 -11.01 -9.36 1.09
C ARG A 154 -10.10 -9.77 2.24
N ILE A 155 -9.17 -8.90 2.66
CA ILE A 155 -8.23 -9.18 3.76
C ILE A 155 -8.93 -9.23 5.13
N PHE A 156 -10.06 -8.52 5.25
CA PHE A 156 -10.87 -8.44 6.46
C PHE A 156 -12.15 -9.27 6.39
N LEU A 157 -12.62 -9.61 5.18
CA LEU A 157 -13.81 -10.43 4.94
C LEU A 157 -13.53 -11.94 4.91
N SER A 158 -12.27 -12.37 5.09
CA SER A 158 -11.86 -13.79 5.08
C SER A 158 -11.80 -14.42 6.48
N GLN A 159 -12.68 -14.00 7.39
CA GLN A 159 -12.94 -14.70 8.66
C GLN A 159 -14.28 -15.44 8.61
#